data_AF-A0A920HH52-F1
#
_entry.id   AF-A0A920HH52-F1
#
_cell.length_a   1.000
_cell.length_b   1.000
_cell.length_c   1.000
_cell.angle_alpha   90.00
_cell.angle_beta   90.00
_cell.angle_gamma   90.00
#
_symmetry.space_group_name_H-M   'P 1'
#
loop_
_entity.id
_entity.type
_entity.pdbx_description
1 polymer ?
#
loop_
_entity_poly.entity_id
_entity_poly.type
_entity_poly.pdbx_seq_one_letter_code
_entity_poly.pdbx_strand_id
1 'polypeptide(L)'
;MTHAFVEPIKDFEVNQISIIQDIYTKVGEENNVLVIPVGLAFDIAYKELPDIKLHHDDGTHPNLKGTYLAACTVFASVYGESPIGLKYDYYGAINKEDKKLLQEIAHKATLKYLKRTIN
;
A
#
# COMPACT_ATOMS: atom_id res chain seq x y z
N MET A 1 4.14 0.67 -13.81
CA MET A 1 4.53 0.32 -12.43
C MET A 1 4.95 -1.13 -12.42
N THR A 2 6.09 -1.43 -11.80
CA THR A 2 6.46 -2.81 -11.48
C THR A 2 5.87 -3.10 -10.12
N HIS A 3 4.85 -3.95 -10.05
CA HIS A 3 4.26 -4.40 -8.78
C HIS A 3 5.14 -5.52 -8.23
N ALA A 4 5.22 -5.65 -6.91
CA ALA A 4 5.96 -6.75 -6.32
C ALA A 4 5.15 -8.05 -6.43
N PHE A 5 5.85 -9.15 -6.72
CA PHE A 5 5.27 -10.47 -6.77
C PHE A 5 5.23 -11.08 -5.37
N VAL A 6 4.37 -12.08 -5.19
CA VAL A 6 4.39 -12.98 -4.03
C VAL A 6 4.46 -14.43 -4.49
N GLU A 7 4.88 -15.33 -3.59
CA GLU A 7 4.81 -16.77 -3.85
C GLU A 7 3.38 -17.16 -4.29
N PRO A 8 3.23 -18.09 -5.25
CA PRO A 8 4.24 -19.00 -5.81
C PRO A 8 4.84 -18.58 -7.17
N ILE A 9 4.87 -17.29 -7.52
CA ILE A 9 5.38 -16.87 -8.84
C ILE A 9 6.87 -17.18 -9.00
N LYS A 10 7.24 -17.71 -10.17
CA LYS A 10 8.63 -18.09 -10.52
C LYS A 10 9.63 -16.92 -10.44
N ASP A 11 9.17 -15.70 -10.74
CA ASP A 11 9.99 -14.48 -10.73
C ASP A 11 9.92 -13.72 -9.39
N PHE A 12 9.35 -14.33 -8.35
CA PHE A 12 9.39 -13.77 -7.00
C PHE A 12 10.82 -13.78 -6.46
N GLU A 13 11.27 -12.61 -5.99
CA GLU A 13 12.54 -12.49 -5.25
C GLU A 13 12.27 -12.00 -3.83
N VAL A 14 13.00 -12.57 -2.87
CA VAL A 14 12.98 -12.08 -1.48
C VAL A 14 13.41 -10.61 -1.47
N ASN A 15 12.68 -9.77 -0.74
CA ASN A 15 12.87 -8.31 -0.66
C ASN A 15 12.51 -7.50 -1.91
N GLN A 16 11.85 -8.09 -2.91
CA GLN A 16 11.46 -7.38 -4.14
C GLN A 16 10.67 -6.07 -3.88
N ILE A 17 9.76 -6.08 -2.89
CA ILE A 17 9.02 -4.87 -2.47
C ILE A 17 9.99 -3.74 -2.07
N SER A 18 11.00 -4.06 -1.26
CA SER A 18 11.98 -3.09 -0.78
C SER A 18 12.83 -2.55 -1.91
N ILE A 19 13.34 -3.43 -2.77
CA ILE A 19 14.20 -3.04 -3.91
C ILE A 19 13.45 -2.07 -4.84
N ILE A 20 12.21 -2.41 -5.19
CA ILE A 20 11.36 -1.56 -6.03
C ILE A 20 11.13 -0.21 -5.32
N GLN A 21 10.74 -0.22 -4.05
CA GLN A 21 10.50 0.99 -3.28
C GLN A 21 11.73 1.91 -3.24
N ASP A 22 12.91 1.37 -3.00
CA ASP A 22 14.15 2.14 -2.89
C ASP A 22 14.51 2.82 -4.22
N ILE A 23 14.33 2.11 -5.35
CA ILE A 23 14.57 2.67 -6.69
C ILE A 23 13.60 3.81 -7.00
N TYR A 24 12.29 3.61 -6.78
CA TYR A 24 11.30 4.67 -7.02
C TYR A 24 11.53 5.88 -6.10
N THR A 25 11.89 5.65 -4.84
CA THR A 25 12.21 6.73 -3.89
C THR A 25 13.39 7.54 -4.35
N LYS A 26 14.50 6.88 -4.70
CA LYS A 26 15.71 7.54 -5.21
C LYS A 26 15.40 8.40 -6.44
N VAL A 27 14.73 7.82 -7.44
CA VAL A 27 14.40 8.56 -8.68
C VAL A 27 13.42 9.70 -8.40
N GLY A 28 12.47 9.51 -7.47
CA GLY A 28 11.55 10.55 -7.03
C GLY A 28 12.26 11.74 -6.42
N GLU A 29 13.21 11.48 -5.51
CA GLU A 29 14.06 12.50 -4.88
C GLU A 29 14.93 13.24 -5.92
N GLU A 30 15.59 12.50 -6.82
CA GLU A 30 16.44 13.07 -7.89
C GLU A 30 15.67 14.02 -8.82
N ASN A 31 14.38 13.76 -9.03
CA ASN A 31 13.53 14.55 -9.92
C ASN A 31 12.59 15.52 -9.19
N ASN A 32 12.67 15.60 -7.86
CA ASN A 32 11.77 16.40 -7.03
C ASN A 32 10.28 16.13 -7.33
N VAL A 33 9.91 14.85 -7.46
CA VAL A 33 8.52 14.41 -7.72
C VAL A 33 7.98 13.58 -6.57
N LEU A 34 6.68 13.70 -6.33
CA LEU A 34 5.99 12.91 -5.31
C LEU A 34 5.97 11.43 -5.69
N VAL A 35 6.39 10.57 -4.76
CA VAL A 35 6.22 9.12 -4.84
C VAL A 35 5.13 8.71 -3.84
N ILE A 36 4.16 7.93 -4.32
CA ILE A 36 3.08 7.38 -3.48
C ILE A 36 3.54 6.02 -2.94
N PRO A 37 3.64 5.83 -1.61
CA PRO A 37 4.32 4.67 -1.01
C PRO A 37 3.42 3.43 -0.90
N VAL A 38 2.80 2.99 -2.00
CA VAL A 38 1.92 1.80 -2.01
C VAL A 38 2.70 0.53 -1.65
N GLY A 39 3.94 0.38 -2.15
CA GLY A 39 4.81 -0.75 -1.80
C GLY A 39 5.07 -0.85 -0.30
N LEU A 40 5.34 0.29 0.36
CA LEU A 40 5.51 0.36 1.81
C LEU A 40 4.23 -0.05 2.55
N ALA A 41 3.06 0.39 2.07
CA ALA A 41 1.78 0.01 2.67
C ALA A 41 1.56 -1.50 2.61
N PHE A 42 1.89 -2.15 1.47
CA PHE A 42 1.82 -3.60 1.33
C PHE A 42 2.82 -4.32 2.25
N ASP A 43 4.06 -3.84 2.33
CA ASP A 43 5.09 -4.40 3.23
C ASP A 43 4.66 -4.32 4.70
N ILE A 44 4.11 -3.17 5.13
CA ILE A 44 3.57 -3.00 6.49
C ILE A 44 2.40 -3.97 6.72
N ALA A 45 1.48 -4.08 5.77
CA ALA A 45 0.32 -4.98 5.89
C ALA A 45 0.75 -6.45 6.05
N TYR A 46 1.67 -6.94 5.22
CA TYR A 46 2.16 -8.31 5.34
C TYR A 46 2.94 -8.57 6.63
N LYS A 47 3.63 -7.56 7.18
CA LYS A 47 4.34 -7.66 8.46
C LYS A 47 3.40 -7.65 9.67
N GLU A 48 2.35 -6.86 9.63
CA GLU A 48 1.44 -6.66 10.78
C GLU A 48 0.25 -7.61 10.77
N LEU A 49 -0.14 -8.12 9.60
CA LEU A 49 -1.27 -9.01 9.39
C LEU A 49 -0.81 -10.25 8.60
N PRO A 50 -0.12 -11.23 9.20
CA PRO A 50 0.48 -12.35 8.47
C PRO A 50 -0.49 -13.16 7.59
N ASP A 51 -1.77 -13.21 7.97
CA ASP A 51 -2.80 -13.96 7.24
C ASP A 51 -3.53 -13.12 6.16
N ILE A 52 -3.17 -11.85 5.98
CA ILE A 52 -3.83 -10.99 4.99
C ILE A 52 -3.43 -11.43 3.57
N LYS A 53 -4.43 -11.55 2.70
CA LYS A 53 -4.21 -11.69 1.25
C LYS A 53 -4.50 -10.36 0.58
N LEU A 54 -3.48 -9.73 0.00
CA LEU A 54 -3.63 -8.49 -0.78
C LEU A 54 -3.53 -8.71 -2.29
N HIS A 55 -3.01 -9.85 -2.73
CA HIS A 55 -2.98 -10.24 -4.15
C HIS A 55 -4.07 -11.27 -4.48
N HIS A 56 -4.39 -11.38 -5.76
CA HIS A 56 -5.09 -12.53 -6.31
C HIS A 56 -4.19 -13.78 -6.25
N ASP A 57 -4.78 -14.96 -6.50
CA ASP A 57 -4.03 -16.22 -6.54
C ASP A 57 -2.98 -16.27 -7.66
N ASP A 58 -3.01 -15.30 -8.59
CA ASP A 58 -1.97 -15.10 -9.60
C ASP A 58 -0.66 -14.54 -9.02
N GLY A 59 -0.66 -14.10 -7.75
CA GLY A 59 0.48 -13.55 -7.00
C GLY A 59 0.98 -12.19 -7.49
N THR A 60 0.33 -11.59 -8.50
CA THR A 60 0.81 -10.36 -9.16
C THR A 60 -0.16 -9.20 -8.96
N HIS A 61 -1.46 -9.42 -9.16
CA HIS A 61 -2.44 -8.35 -9.18
C HIS A 61 -3.03 -8.16 -7.80
N PRO A 62 -3.23 -6.91 -7.34
CA PRO A 62 -3.91 -6.66 -6.09
C PRO A 62 -5.36 -7.16 -6.19
N ASN A 63 -5.82 -7.89 -5.17
CA ASN A 63 -7.23 -8.21 -5.02
C ASN A 63 -8.02 -6.98 -4.49
N LEU A 64 -9.28 -7.19 -4.09
CA LEU A 64 -10.12 -6.10 -3.57
C LEU A 64 -9.48 -5.37 -2.38
N LYS A 65 -8.91 -6.10 -1.41
CA LYS A 65 -8.25 -5.52 -0.23
C LYS A 65 -6.98 -4.77 -0.62
N GLY A 66 -6.15 -5.37 -1.49
CA GLY A 66 -4.94 -4.73 -2.01
C GLY A 66 -5.23 -3.45 -2.77
N THR A 67 -6.27 -3.47 -3.61
CA THR A 67 -6.72 -2.29 -4.38
C THR A 67 -7.21 -1.20 -3.44
N TYR A 68 -7.98 -1.55 -2.41
CA TYR A 68 -8.46 -0.60 -1.41
C TYR A 68 -7.31 0.03 -0.60
N LEU A 69 -6.32 -0.76 -0.20
CA LEU A 69 -5.12 -0.27 0.48
C LEU A 69 -4.34 0.72 -0.39
N ALA A 70 -4.14 0.39 -1.66
CA ALA A 70 -3.48 1.26 -2.63
C ALA A 70 -4.27 2.56 -2.80
N ALA A 71 -5.60 2.50 -2.93
CA ALA A 71 -6.45 3.68 -3.05
C ALA A 71 -6.38 4.59 -1.81
N CYS A 72 -6.40 4.03 -0.60
CA CYS A 72 -6.23 4.80 0.64
C CYS A 72 -4.86 5.48 0.70
N THR A 73 -3.81 4.79 0.25
CA THR A 73 -2.44 5.33 0.22
C THR A 73 -2.31 6.47 -0.79
N VAL A 74 -2.94 6.34 -1.97
CA VAL A 74 -3.03 7.41 -2.97
C VAL A 74 -3.77 8.62 -2.40
N PHE A 75 -4.95 8.40 -1.80
CA PHE A 75 -5.73 9.47 -1.16
C PHE A 75 -4.88 10.24 -0.14
N ALA A 76 -4.26 9.52 0.79
CA ALA A 76 -3.45 10.14 1.83
C ALA A 76 -2.25 10.93 1.28
N SER A 77 -1.61 10.41 0.23
CA SER A 77 -0.43 11.04 -0.38
C SER A 77 -0.78 12.29 -1.17
N VAL A 78 -1.88 12.26 -1.94
CA VAL A 78 -2.31 13.36 -2.81
C VAL A 78 -2.95 14.48 -1.99
N TYR A 79 -3.87 14.14 -1.09
CA TYR A 79 -4.63 15.13 -0.32
C TYR A 79 -3.92 15.57 0.97
N GLY A 80 -2.97 14.78 1.48
CA GLY A 80 -2.36 15.07 2.77
C GLY A 80 -3.33 14.90 3.94
N GLU A 81 -4.37 14.11 3.75
CA GLU A 81 -5.42 13.83 4.74
C GLU A 81 -5.38 12.36 5.16
N SER A 82 -5.79 12.10 6.40
CA SER A 82 -5.91 10.75 6.90
C SER A 82 -7.03 9.99 6.18
N PRO A 83 -6.77 8.77 5.65
CA PRO A 83 -7.82 7.93 5.09
C PRO A 83 -8.69 7.29 6.19
N ILE A 84 -8.31 7.42 7.47
CA ILE A 84 -9.03 6.83 8.61
C ILE A 84 -10.39 7.51 8.74
N GLY A 85 -11.45 6.69 8.71
CA GLY A 85 -12.83 7.19 8.81
C GLY A 85 -13.52 7.43 7.46
N LEU A 86 -12.82 7.21 6.33
CA LEU A 86 -13.48 7.19 5.02
C LEU A 86 -14.62 6.17 5.02
N LYS A 87 -15.80 6.62 4.57
CA LYS A 87 -17.03 5.82 4.68
C LYS A 87 -17.10 4.70 3.65
N TYR A 88 -16.56 4.94 2.45
CA TYR A 88 -16.63 4.00 1.32
C TYR A 88 -16.02 2.63 1.67
N ASP A 89 -16.75 1.56 1.40
CA ASP A 89 -16.40 0.17 1.72
C ASP A 89 -16.63 -0.80 0.55
N TYR A 90 -16.63 -0.25 -0.68
CA TYR A 90 -16.98 -0.98 -1.90
C TYR A 90 -18.35 -1.68 -1.78
N TYR A 91 -19.41 -0.89 -1.59
CA TYR A 91 -20.79 -1.38 -1.48
C TYR A 91 -20.96 -2.51 -0.43
N GLY A 92 -20.21 -2.45 0.67
CA GLY A 92 -20.22 -3.44 1.75
C GLY A 92 -19.37 -4.68 1.52
N ALA A 93 -18.65 -4.82 0.39
CA ALA A 93 -17.80 -5.98 0.15
C ALA A 93 -16.53 -6.00 1.02
N ILE A 94 -16.09 -4.84 1.51
CA ILE A 94 -15.01 -4.74 2.48
C ILE A 94 -15.65 -4.59 3.85
N ASN A 95 -15.49 -5.58 4.72
CA ASN A 95 -16.05 -5.52 6.07
C ASN A 95 -15.41 -4.37 6.89
N LYS A 96 -16.08 -3.98 7.97
CA LYS A 96 -15.71 -2.83 8.80
C LYS A 96 -14.30 -2.94 9.40
N GLU A 97 -13.88 -4.15 9.77
CA GLU A 97 -12.59 -4.39 10.41
C GLU A 97 -11.44 -4.27 9.41
N ASP A 98 -11.53 -4.98 8.27
CA ASP A 98 -10.59 -4.86 7.17
C ASP A 98 -10.49 -3.41 6.69
N LYS A 99 -11.63 -2.73 6.52
CA LYS A 99 -11.65 -1.33 6.10
C LYS A 99 -10.80 -0.45 7.03
N LYS A 100 -11.02 -0.58 8.34
CA LYS A 100 -10.33 0.23 9.34
C LYS A 100 -8.83 -0.08 9.34
N LEU A 101 -8.45 -1.37 9.36
CA LEU A 101 -7.06 -1.79 9.36
C LEU A 101 -6.31 -1.30 8.11
N LEU A 102 -6.92 -1.43 6.93
CA LEU A 102 -6.31 -0.97 5.68
C LEU A 102 -6.16 0.56 5.63
N GLN A 103 -7.10 1.32 6.19
CA GLN A 103 -6.96 2.78 6.35
C GLN A 103 -5.81 3.13 7.30
N GLU A 104 -5.69 2.44 8.44
CA GLU A 104 -4.62 2.66 9.42
C GLU A 104 -3.24 2.35 8.84
N ILE A 105 -3.10 1.26 8.07
CA ILE A 105 -1.85 0.91 7.39
C ILE A 105 -1.49 1.95 6.33
N ALA A 106 -2.45 2.37 5.50
CA ALA A 106 -2.22 3.43 4.51
C ALA A 106 -1.77 4.75 5.16
N HIS A 107 -2.43 5.14 6.26
CA HIS A 107 -2.07 6.31 7.05
C HIS A 107 -0.63 6.20 7.58
N LYS A 108 -0.30 5.07 8.23
CA LYS A 108 1.04 4.80 8.77
C LYS A 108 2.13 4.81 7.71
N ALA A 109 1.90 4.17 6.57
CA ALA A 109 2.83 4.14 5.45
C ALA A 109 3.10 5.56 4.91
N THR A 110 2.04 6.35 4.73
CA THR A 110 2.13 7.72 4.22
C THR A 110 2.89 8.64 5.19
N LEU A 111 2.56 8.59 6.49
CA LEU A 111 3.28 9.36 7.52
C LEU A 111 4.76 9.00 7.57
N LYS A 112 5.07 7.69 7.60
CA LYS A 112 6.45 7.19 7.68
C LYS A 112 7.26 7.62 6.46
N TYR A 113 6.66 7.60 5.27
CA TYR A 113 7.36 7.88 4.02
C TYR A 113 7.55 9.38 3.77
N LEU A 114 6.47 10.16 3.85
CA LEU A 114 6.50 11.59 3.51
C LEU A 114 7.07 12.47 4.63
N LYS A 115 7.34 11.90 5.81
CA LYS A 115 7.91 12.60 6.98
C LYS A 115 7.15 13.89 7.33
N ARG A 116 5.84 13.93 7.08
CA ARG A 116 4.95 15.08 7.31
C ARG A 116 3.71 14.63 8.06
N THR A 117 3.15 15.50 8.88
CA THR A 117 1.84 15.29 9.52
C THR A 117 0.75 15.36 8.45
N ILE A 118 -0.13 14.36 8.41
CA ILE A 118 -1.38 14.39 7.63
C ILE A 118 -2.53 14.55 8.61
N ASN A 119 -3.45 15.47 8.28
CA ASN A 119 -4.55 15.89 9.17
C ASN A 119 -5.70 14.88 9.19
#